data_AF-K1ZTI8-F1
#
_entry.id   AF-K1ZTI8-F1
#
_cell.length_a   1.000
_cell.length_b   1.000
_cell.length_c   1.000
_cell.angle_alpha   90.00
_cell.angle_beta   90.00
_cell.angle_gamma   90.00
#
_symmetry.space_group_name_H-M   'P 1'
#
loop_
_entity.id
_entity.type
_entity.pdbx_description
1 polymer ?
#
loop_
_entity_poly.entity_id
_entity_poly.type
_entity_poly.pdbx_seq_one_letter_code
_entity_poly.pdbx_strand_id
1 'polypeptide(L)'
;MSTIGLLFIILAKICHTLLNMYQFVVIVAVIMTWIRPSPTNDFIRTLLVTAFKLTEPVFSFVRRKLPKSFFSFGIDFTPIIVLFAIYAVDILLTSLFMDIGIRLRMGAMPSAPVDALRQTM
;
A
#
# COMPACT_ATOMS: atom_id res chain seq x y z
N MET A 1 11.84 27.73 -1.25
CA MET A 1 11.72 26.34 -0.75
C MET A 1 10.23 26.04 -0.56
N SER A 2 9.58 25.34 -1.51
CA SER A 2 8.16 25.02 -1.40
C SER A 2 7.92 23.97 -0.31
N THR A 3 7.63 24.42 0.91
CA THR A 3 7.25 23.58 2.06
C THR A 3 6.04 22.70 1.74
N ILE A 4 5.09 23.25 0.96
CA ILE A 4 3.89 22.53 0.50
C ILE A 4 4.26 21.28 -0.31
N GLY A 5 5.20 21.38 -1.26
CA GLY A 5 5.65 20.23 -2.04
C GLY A 5 6.28 19.13 -1.18
N LEU A 6 6.99 19.50 -0.11
CA LEU A 6 7.54 18.55 0.85
C LEU A 6 6.46 17.82 1.65
N LEU A 7 5.37 18.50 2.01
CA LEU A 7 4.24 17.87 2.72
C LEU A 7 3.62 16.74 1.89
N PHE A 8 3.40 16.96 0.58
CA PHE A 8 2.87 15.93 -0.32
C PHE A 8 3.83 14.73 -0.47
N ILE A 9 5.14 14.98 -0.56
CA ILE A 9 6.14 13.92 -0.63
C ILE A 9 6.16 13.10 0.68
N ILE A 10 6.07 13.75 1.83
CA ILE A 10 6.00 13.08 3.14
C ILE A 10 4.72 12.25 3.23
N LEU A 11 3.59 12.81 2.81
CA LEU A 11 2.31 12.09 2.79
C LEU A 11 2.37 10.84 1.90
N ALA A 12 2.95 10.96 0.70
CA ALA A 12 3.17 9.82 -0.20
C ALA A 12 3.94 8.69 0.51
N LYS A 13 5.03 9.03 1.20
CA LYS A 13 5.86 8.06 1.94
C LYS A 13 5.12 7.43 3.11
N ILE A 14 4.34 8.21 3.87
CA ILE A 14 3.56 7.68 4.99
C ILE A 14 2.49 6.71 4.46
N CYS A 15 1.76 7.10 3.42
CA CYS A 15 0.78 6.22 2.76
C CYS A 15 1.43 4.92 2.28
N HIS A 16 2.59 5.01 1.62
CA HIS A 16 3.35 3.84 1.18
C HIS A 16 3.69 2.90 2.34
N THR A 17 4.27 3.44 3.42
CA THR A 17 4.65 2.64 4.59
C THR A 17 3.44 1.95 5.22
N LEU A 18 2.31 2.66 5.35
CA LEU A 18 1.09 2.08 5.93
C LEU A 18 0.51 0.97 5.05
N LEU A 19 0.44 1.19 3.73
CA LEU A 19 -0.05 0.19 2.78
C LEU A 19 0.89 -1.02 2.72
N ASN A 20 2.20 -0.81 2.73
CA ASN A 20 3.20 -1.88 2.75
C ASN A 20 3.11 -2.72 4.04
N MET A 21 2.95 -2.06 5.20
CA MET A 21 2.72 -2.76 6.46
C MET A 21 1.45 -3.61 6.40
N TYR A 22 0.37 -3.08 5.82
CA TYR A 22 -0.86 -3.84 5.62
C TYR A 22 -0.70 -5.00 4.64
N GLN A 23 0.07 -4.84 3.55
CA GLN A 23 0.43 -5.95 2.65
C GLN A 23 1.13 -7.08 3.42
N PHE A 24 2.02 -6.76 4.37
CA PHE A 24 2.66 -7.76 5.22
C PHE A 24 1.66 -8.54 6.07
N VAL A 25 0.64 -7.87 6.63
CA VAL A 25 -0.46 -8.52 7.37
C VAL A 25 -1.23 -9.48 6.45
N VAL A 26 -1.53 -9.07 5.21
CA VAL A 26 -2.20 -9.94 4.23
C VAL A 26 -1.33 -11.14 3.86
N ILE A 27 -0.02 -10.95 3.66
CA ILE A 27 0.93 -12.04 3.38
C ILE A 27 0.95 -13.05 4.53
N VAL A 28 1.01 -12.58 5.78
CA VAL A 28 0.91 -13.47 6.96
C VAL A 28 -0.40 -14.24 6.91
N ALA A 29 -1.54 -13.60 6.62
CA ALA A 29 -2.83 -14.29 6.49
C ALA A 29 -2.81 -15.36 5.38
N VAL A 30 -2.21 -15.08 4.21
CA VAL A 30 -2.05 -16.06 3.10
C VAL A 30 -1.28 -17.29 3.61
N ILE A 31 -0.11 -17.09 4.20
CA ILE A 31 0.76 -18.16 4.69
C ILE A 31 0.02 -19.01 5.73
N MET A 32 -0.68 -18.37 6.67
CA MET A 32 -1.45 -19.06 7.71
C MET A 32 -2.58 -19.92 7.13
N THR A 33 -3.26 -19.48 6.06
CA THR A 33 -4.33 -20.28 5.42
C THR A 33 -3.81 -21.54 4.73
N TRP A 34 -2.61 -21.50 4.16
CA TRP A 34 -2.03 -22.63 3.42
C TRP A 34 -1.32 -23.62 4.32
N ILE A 35 -0.54 -23.14 5.29
CA ILE A 35 0.27 -23.98 6.16
C ILE A 35 -0.58 -24.57 7.29
N ARG A 36 -1.70 -23.93 7.66
CA ARG A 36 -2.58 -24.32 8.78
C ARG A 36 -1.77 -24.71 10.04
N PRO A 37 -0.99 -23.77 10.61
CA PRO A 37 -0.14 -24.08 11.74
C PRO A 37 -0.94 -24.52 12.97
N SER A 38 -0.48 -25.56 13.65
CA SER A 38 -1.02 -25.93 14.97
C SER A 38 -0.60 -24.85 15.99
N PRO A 39 -1.54 -24.22 16.72
CA PRO A 39 -1.21 -23.18 17.68
C PRO A 39 -0.60 -23.81 18.94
N THR A 40 0.72 -23.99 18.94
CA THR A 40 1.46 -24.54 20.09
C THR A 40 1.78 -23.47 21.14
N ASN A 41 1.87 -22.19 20.75
CA ASN A 41 2.20 -21.07 21.63
C ASN A 41 1.17 -19.93 21.52
N ASP A 42 0.88 -19.25 22.64
CA ASP A 42 -0.09 -18.14 22.71
C ASP A 42 0.22 -16.96 21.76
N PHE A 43 1.51 -16.74 21.48
CA PHE A 43 1.95 -15.70 20.53
C PHE A 43 1.47 -15.99 19.10
N ILE A 44 1.62 -17.23 18.63
CA ILE A 44 1.20 -17.65 17.27
C ILE A 44 -0.32 -17.56 17.15
N ARG A 45 -1.04 -17.98 18.19
CA ARG A 45 -2.51 -17.88 18.25
C ARG A 45 -2.95 -16.41 18.16
N THR A 46 -2.31 -15.52 18.91
CA THR A 46 -2.65 -14.09 18.91
C THR A 46 -2.39 -13.46 17.55
N LEU A 47 -1.23 -13.74 16.94
CA LEU A 47 -0.90 -13.26 15.60
C LEU A 47 -1.93 -13.75 14.57
N LEU A 48 -2.30 -15.03 14.63
CA LEU A 48 -3.28 -15.63 13.74
C LEU A 48 -4.67 -15.00 13.89
N VAL A 49 -5.19 -14.90 15.12
CA VAL A 49 -6.50 -14.29 15.40
C VAL A 49 -6.52 -12.82 14.99
N THR A 50 -5.43 -12.09 15.22
CA THR A 50 -5.33 -10.66 14.91
C THR A 50 -5.26 -10.42 13.40
N ALA A 51 -4.43 -11.18 12.68
CA ALA A 51 -4.34 -11.08 11.23
C ALA A 51 -5.71 -11.37 10.58
N PHE A 52 -6.36 -12.47 10.95
CA PHE A 52 -7.68 -12.80 10.42
C PHE A 52 -8.73 -11.72 10.74
N LYS A 53 -8.77 -11.19 11.97
CA LYS A 53 -9.70 -10.11 12.31
C LYS A 53 -9.50 -8.85 11.46
N LEU A 54 -8.25 -8.51 11.14
CA LEU A 54 -7.93 -7.34 10.33
C LEU A 54 -8.22 -7.55 8.84
N THR A 55 -8.10 -8.78 8.34
CA THR A 55 -8.29 -9.07 6.91
C THR A 55 -9.70 -9.51 6.56
N GLU A 56 -10.46 -10.10 7.49
CA GLU A 56 -11.77 -10.71 7.21
C GLU A 56 -12.82 -9.74 6.65
N PRO A 57 -12.94 -8.48 7.09
CA PRO A 57 -13.89 -7.54 6.49
C PRO A 57 -13.61 -7.32 4.99
N VAL A 58 -12.32 -7.20 4.63
CA VAL A 58 -11.88 -7.02 3.24
C VAL A 58 -12.05 -8.32 2.46
N PHE A 59 -11.66 -9.45 3.04
CA PHE A 59 -11.78 -10.75 2.39
C PHE A 59 -13.24 -11.11 2.13
N SER A 60 -14.12 -10.92 3.12
CA SER A 60 -15.57 -11.13 2.97
C SER A 60 -16.18 -10.20 1.92
N PHE A 61 -15.74 -8.94 1.85
CA PHE A 61 -16.15 -8.04 0.76
C PHE A 61 -15.75 -8.57 -0.61
N VAL A 62 -14.49 -8.99 -0.77
CA VAL A 62 -13.99 -9.52 -2.05
C VAL A 62 -14.63 -10.87 -2.40
N ARG A 63 -14.77 -11.80 -1.45
CA ARG A 63 -15.44 -13.10 -1.66
C ARG A 63 -16.89 -12.93 -2.16
N ARG A 64 -17.62 -11.91 -1.68
CA ARG A 64 -18.98 -11.61 -2.15
C ARG A 64 -19.03 -11.06 -3.58
N LYS A 65 -17.94 -10.46 -4.05
CA LYS A 65 -17.83 -9.88 -5.39
C LYS A 65 -17.29 -10.87 -6.42
N LEU A 66 -16.52 -11.86 -5.98
CA LEU A 66 -15.95 -12.88 -6.86
C LEU A 66 -16.99 -13.96 -7.23
N PRO A 67 -16.92 -14.52 -8.45
CA PRO A 67 -17.71 -15.67 -8.84
C PRO A 67 -17.42 -16.87 -7.93
N LYS A 68 -18.45 -17.63 -7.55
CA LYS A 68 -18.28 -18.81 -6.68
C LYS A 68 -17.34 -19.87 -7.27
N SER A 69 -17.18 -19.90 -8.59
CA SER A 69 -16.24 -20.79 -9.30
C SER A 69 -14.77 -20.59 -8.90
N PHE A 70 -14.40 -19.39 -8.43
CA PHE A 70 -13.04 -19.12 -7.95
C PHE A 70 -12.69 -19.88 -6.65
N PHE A 71 -13.71 -20.30 -5.90
CA PHE A 71 -13.56 -21.02 -4.62
C PHE A 71 -13.76 -22.52 -4.75
N SER A 72 -14.14 -23.02 -5.92
CA SER A 72 -14.45 -24.44 -6.16
C SER A 72 -13.22 -25.35 -6.07
N PHE A 73 -12.00 -24.80 -6.14
CA PHE A 73 -10.75 -25.56 -6.06
C PHE A 73 -10.30 -25.89 -4.62
N GLY A 74 -11.09 -25.54 -3.59
CA GLY A 74 -10.79 -25.84 -2.18
C GLY A 74 -9.67 -25.00 -1.57
N ILE A 75 -9.08 -24.06 -2.33
CA ILE A 75 -8.08 -23.10 -1.88
C ILE A 75 -8.69 -21.69 -1.98
N ASP A 76 -8.53 -20.90 -0.92
CA ASP A 76 -8.99 -19.51 -0.92
C ASP A 76 -7.95 -18.60 -1.59
N PHE A 77 -8.25 -18.16 -2.81
CA PHE A 77 -7.43 -17.19 -3.55
C PHE A 77 -7.74 -15.73 -3.20
N THR A 78 -8.74 -15.45 -2.35
CA THR A 78 -9.07 -14.09 -1.91
C THR A 78 -7.88 -13.32 -1.37
N PRO A 79 -7.02 -13.91 -0.50
CA PRO A 79 -5.90 -13.17 0.08
C PRO A 79 -4.92 -12.67 -0.99
N ILE A 80 -4.68 -13.46 -2.04
CA ILE A 80 -3.82 -13.07 -3.18
C ILE A 80 -4.45 -11.92 -3.96
N ILE A 81 -5.75 -12.01 -4.27
CA ILE A 81 -6.47 -10.97 -5.01
C ILE A 81 -6.44 -9.64 -4.23
N VAL A 82 -6.64 -9.71 -2.92
CA VAL A 82 -6.57 -8.55 -2.04
C VAL A 82 -5.15 -7.99 -1.98
N LEU A 83 -4.12 -8.84 -1.91
CA LEU A 83 -2.73 -8.40 -1.95
C LEU A 83 -2.41 -7.61 -3.22
N PHE A 84 -2.81 -8.11 -4.39
CA PHE A 84 -2.64 -7.41 -5.66
C PHE A 84 -3.43 -6.10 -5.73
N ALA A 85 -4.66 -6.07 -5.21
CA ALA A 85 -5.46 -4.86 -5.15
C ALA A 85 -4.78 -3.79 -4.27
N ILE A 86 -4.27 -4.15 -3.09
CA ILE A 86 -3.55 -3.23 -2.21
C ILE A 86 -2.28 -2.73 -2.89
N TYR A 87 -1.53 -3.61 -3.55
CA TYR A 87 -0.33 -3.24 -4.29
C TYR A 87 -0.61 -2.23 -5.41
N ALA A 88 -1.68 -2.44 -6.19
CA ALA A 88 -2.11 -1.50 -7.22
C ALA A 88 -2.52 -0.15 -6.62
N VAL A 89 -3.26 -0.16 -5.50
CA VAL A 89 -3.65 1.07 -4.77
C VAL A 89 -2.43 1.81 -4.25
N ASP A 90 -1.43 1.09 -3.72
CA ASP A 90 -0.17 1.67 -3.24
C ASP A 90 0.56 2.41 -4.36
N ILE A 91 0.80 1.76 -5.51
CA ILE A 91 1.43 2.39 -6.66
C ILE A 91 0.66 3.63 -7.10
N LEU A 92 -0.66 3.51 -7.28
CA LEU A 92 -1.49 4.60 -7.76
C LEU A 92 -1.45 5.80 -6.81
N LEU A 93 -1.71 5.58 -5.53
CA LEU A 93 -1.83 6.65 -4.54
C LEU A 93 -0.50 7.34 -4.27
N THR A 94 0.59 6.56 -4.15
CA THR A 94 1.93 7.09 -3.89
C THR A 94 2.46 7.87 -5.09
N SER A 95 2.24 7.39 -6.31
CA SER A 95 2.63 8.09 -7.54
C SER A 95 1.90 9.44 -7.65
N LEU A 96 0.58 9.47 -7.38
CA LEU A 96 -0.20 10.70 -7.41
C LEU A 96 0.33 11.75 -6.43
N PHE A 97 0.56 11.38 -5.17
CA PHE A 97 1.08 12.33 -4.18
C PHE A 97 2.52 12.76 -4.46
N MET A 98 3.36 11.84 -4.95
CA MET A 98 4.74 12.12 -5.30
C MET A 98 4.81 13.12 -6.46
N ASP A 99 4.03 12.90 -7.53
CA ASP A 99 3.99 13.77 -8.70
C ASP A 99 3.53 15.18 -8.34
N ILE A 100 2.47 15.30 -7.53
CA ILE A 100 1.99 16.60 -7.04
C ILE A 100 3.09 17.29 -6.23
N GLY A 101 3.72 16.57 -5.30
CA GLY A 101 4.78 17.12 -4.45
C GLY A 101 6.00 17.60 -5.23
N ILE A 102 6.44 16.83 -6.22
CA ILE A 102 7.57 17.19 -7.10
C ILE A 102 7.20 18.42 -7.94
N ARG A 103 6.01 18.46 -8.57
CA ARG A 103 5.58 19.61 -9.39
C ARG A 103 5.51 20.90 -8.58
N LEU A 104 4.93 20.86 -7.39
CA LEU A 104 4.84 22.02 -6.48
C LEU A 104 6.22 22.47 -5.97
N ARG A 105 7.17 21.54 -5.86
CA ARG A 105 8.55 21.86 -5.47
C ARG A 105 9.33 22.48 -6.62
N MET A 106 9.21 21.94 -7.82
CA MET A 106 9.88 22.43 -9.03
C MET A 106 9.41 23.84 -9.41
N GLY A 107 8.09 24.11 -9.35
CA GLY A 107 7.53 25.43 -9.66
C GLY A 107 7.93 26.55 -8.69
N ALA A 108 8.50 26.22 -7.53
CA ALA A 108 8.97 27.18 -6.54
C ALA A 108 10.49 27.21 -6.38
N MET A 109 11.22 26.52 -7.27
CA MET A 109 12.64 26.78 -7.43
C MET A 109 12.77 28.15 -8.11
N PRO A 110 13.55 29.09 -7.55
CA PRO A 110 14.01 30.23 -8.32
C PRO A 110 14.62 29.70 -9.60
N SER A 111 14.23 30.24 -10.76
CA SER A 111 14.93 29.95 -12.02
C SER A 111 16.42 30.14 -11.74
N ALA A 112 17.17 29.03 -11.78
CA ALA A 112 18.63 29.08 -11.70
C ALA A 112 19.14 30.03 -12.81
N PRO A 113 20.40 30.52 -12.73
CA PRO A 113 20.86 31.83 -13.21
C PRO A 113 20.89 32.05 -14.72
N VAL A 114 20.04 31.40 -15.52
CA VAL A 114 19.76 31.77 -16.91
C VAL A 114 19.30 33.23 -16.98
N ASP A 115 18.54 33.69 -15.99
CA ASP A 115 18.14 35.10 -15.88
C ASP A 115 19.33 36.01 -15.52
N ALA A 116 20.28 35.53 -14.72
CA ALA A 116 21.49 36.27 -14.40
C ALA A 116 22.48 36.32 -15.59
N LEU A 117 22.57 35.26 -16.37
CA LEU A 117 23.38 35.20 -17.60
C LEU A 117 22.78 36.07 -18.72
N ARG A 118 21.45 36.22 -18.78
CA ARG A 118 20.77 37.15 -19.70
C ARG A 118 20.94 38.62 -19.34
N GLN A 119 21.24 38.94 -18.08
CA GLN A 119 21.47 40.32 -17.63
C GLN A 119 22.93 40.76 -17.79
N THR A 120 23.84 39.83 -18.03
CA THR A 120 25.29 40.09 -18.21
C THR A 120 25.75 40.05 -19.67
N MET A 121 24.87 39.77 -20.62
CA MET A 121 25.15 39.76 -22.07
C MET A 121 24.45 40.90 -22.79
#